data_AF-A0A7J7HDL5-F1
#
_entry.id   AF-A0A7J7HDL5-F1
#
_cell.length_a   1.000
_cell.length_b   1.000
_cell.length_c   1.000
_cell.angle_alpha   90.00
_cell.angle_beta   90.00
_cell.angle_gamma   90.00
#
_symmetry.space_group_name_H-M   'P 1'
#
loop_
_entity.id
_entity.type
_entity.pdbx_description
1 polymer ?
#
loop_
_entity_poly.entity_id
_entity_poly.type
_entity_poly.pdbx_seq_one_letter_code
_entity_poly.pdbx_strand_id
1 'polypeptide(L)'
;MVFLHLSSAKKSNSMIFRDFNSTIVECLVDNGEEEEEEFLIELGMTRRFLVYNQQQISYMGLQKPTPPTLFPNLVDAHKSRLWESSRNPQLTIALYLYSLLHLLSSTVAKTPPYTPTDYFLLNCGSSSNATSQDGRSWDGDATSKFSPSNIGTTSSASTATEQNPSVTDIPFLTARIFTSKFTYTFPVSSGPKFIRLYFYPATYSNFDRSKSYFSVTATNYTFLTNFSAFLTVSVLVPQQYTLIKEFIVNVRDTQKLDITFNPSPNSYAFINGIEVVSIPNNFYVQGDLNRIHLIGSQQSFYIDNNTALETLYRLNVGGNDVSVNDDTGMYRAWHPDDPYIYGAGFGLAPHRELPIRYTNETPNYTAPATVYTTARTMGRDPNVNLNYNLTWIFTVDSGFWYLARLHFCEFLPEVTRENERIFSVYMNNQTADQAVDVRLLSGGNGIPVFKDYVLSVPAVDGLRSKVDLWLAMHPNMDSKPRYADAILNGLEIFKLNQSDGSLAGPNPEYNMVPAPPAPYPKLSGKQNSKTSLSLVFAVAGGVIGGVFLI
;
A
#
# COMPACT_ATOMS: atom_id res chain seq x y z
N MET A 1 -10.26 15.07 -30.96
CA MET A 1 -10.22 13.91 -31.88
C MET A 1 -9.47 12.81 -31.15
N VAL A 2 -10.19 11.89 -30.53
CA VAL A 2 -9.62 10.75 -29.79
C VAL A 2 -10.18 9.50 -30.45
N PHE A 3 -9.31 8.65 -30.98
CA PHE A 3 -9.63 7.33 -31.49
C PHE A 3 -9.87 6.38 -30.31
N LEU A 4 -10.95 5.59 -30.36
CA LEU A 4 -11.10 4.39 -29.54
C LEU A 4 -11.36 3.19 -30.44
N HIS A 5 -10.56 2.15 -30.21
CA HIS A 5 -10.53 0.90 -30.94
C HIS A 5 -11.58 -0.05 -30.34
N LEU A 6 -12.66 -0.35 -31.07
CA LEU A 6 -13.69 -1.29 -30.64
C LEU A 6 -13.35 -2.70 -31.14
N SER A 7 -12.77 -3.50 -30.26
CA SER A 7 -12.62 -4.94 -30.46
C SER A 7 -13.61 -5.65 -29.53
N SER A 8 -14.72 -6.12 -30.10
CA SER A 8 -15.57 -7.21 -29.61
C SER A 8 -16.02 -7.13 -28.14
N ALA A 9 -17.18 -6.51 -27.89
CA ALA A 9 -17.89 -6.63 -26.61
C ALA A 9 -19.27 -7.26 -26.84
N LYS A 10 -19.38 -8.55 -26.47
CA LYS A 10 -20.63 -9.28 -26.29
C LYS A 10 -21.53 -8.56 -25.26
N LYS A 11 -22.83 -8.49 -25.59
CA LYS A 11 -24.01 -8.28 -24.73
C LYS A 11 -23.70 -8.01 -23.24
N SER A 12 -23.67 -6.74 -22.84
CA SER A 12 -23.73 -6.32 -21.44
C SER A 12 -24.47 -4.98 -21.33
N ASN A 13 -25.52 -4.93 -20.51
CA ASN A 13 -26.54 -3.87 -20.43
C ASN A 13 -26.14 -2.63 -19.61
N SER A 14 -24.89 -2.18 -19.63
CA SER A 14 -24.54 -0.87 -19.09
C SER A 14 -23.14 -0.43 -19.48
N MET A 15 -23.02 0.71 -20.15
CA MET A 15 -21.76 1.45 -20.32
C MET A 15 -21.95 2.86 -19.76
N ILE A 16 -20.98 3.35 -18.98
CA ILE A 16 -20.98 4.68 -18.36
C ILE A 16 -19.90 5.51 -19.03
N PHE A 17 -20.26 6.66 -19.62
CA PHE A 17 -19.29 7.61 -20.17
C PHE A 17 -18.82 8.56 -19.06
N ARG A 18 -17.49 8.70 -18.89
CA ARG A 18 -16.90 9.45 -17.77
C ARG A 18 -17.04 10.98 -17.86
N ASP A 19 -17.37 11.54 -19.02
CA ASP A 19 -17.39 13.01 -19.20
C ASP A 19 -18.80 13.62 -19.29
N PHE A 20 -19.86 12.80 -19.33
CA PHE A 20 -21.24 13.26 -19.25
C PHE A 20 -22.02 12.29 -18.37
N ASN A 21 -22.54 12.79 -17.25
CA ASN A 21 -23.26 12.01 -16.24
C ASN A 21 -24.59 11.47 -16.81
N SER A 22 -24.53 10.46 -17.69
CA SER A 22 -25.66 9.93 -18.45
C SER A 22 -25.64 8.41 -18.50
N THR A 23 -26.83 7.80 -18.50
CA THR A 23 -27.05 6.34 -18.52
C THR A 23 -27.76 5.97 -19.82
N ILE A 24 -27.26 4.97 -20.55
CA ILE A 24 -27.96 4.39 -21.71
C ILE A 24 -28.99 3.38 -21.18
N VAL A 25 -30.24 3.50 -21.60
CA VAL A 25 -31.34 2.74 -20.98
C VAL A 25 -31.83 1.55 -21.81
N GLU A 26 -31.61 1.51 -23.13
CA GLU A 26 -32.02 0.32 -23.92
C GLU A 26 -31.38 0.31 -25.33
N CYS A 27 -30.99 -0.88 -25.81
CA CYS A 27 -30.67 -1.14 -27.22
C CYS A 27 -31.90 -1.75 -27.90
N LEU A 28 -32.46 -1.07 -28.90
CA LEU A 28 -33.56 -1.60 -29.70
C LEU A 28 -33.02 -2.18 -31.02
N VAL A 29 -32.65 -3.44 -30.93
CA VAL A 29 -32.58 -4.52 -31.96
C VAL A 29 -32.42 -4.16 -33.45
N ASP A 30 -31.24 -4.51 -33.97
CA ASP A 30 -30.94 -5.35 -35.16
C ASP A 30 -32.10 -5.61 -36.15
N ASN A 31 -32.13 -4.84 -37.24
CA ASN A 31 -32.84 -5.23 -38.46
C ASN A 31 -31.81 -5.34 -39.57
N GLY A 32 -31.71 -6.55 -40.14
CA GLY A 32 -30.75 -6.90 -41.16
C GLY A 32 -30.76 -5.96 -42.36
N GLU A 33 -29.55 -5.79 -42.91
CA GLU A 33 -29.23 -5.11 -44.16
C GLU A 33 -29.38 -3.58 -44.17
N GLU A 34 -28.71 -2.90 -43.22
CA GLU A 34 -27.86 -1.70 -43.42
C GLU A 34 -27.27 -1.28 -42.04
N GLU A 35 -25.95 -1.02 -41.96
CA GLU A 35 -25.22 -0.75 -40.70
C GLU A 35 -25.56 0.64 -40.10
N GLU A 36 -26.73 0.80 -39.50
CA GLU A 36 -27.05 1.95 -38.63
C GLU A 36 -27.50 1.47 -37.24
N GLU A 37 -26.80 1.92 -36.20
CA GLU A 37 -27.19 1.68 -34.79
C GLU A 37 -27.79 2.94 -34.18
N GLU A 38 -29.01 2.85 -33.66
CA GLU A 38 -29.68 3.94 -32.93
C GLU A 38 -29.64 3.73 -31.41
N PHE A 39 -29.27 4.78 -30.68
CA PHE A 39 -29.20 4.80 -29.22
C PHE A 39 -30.17 5.83 -28.64
N LEU A 40 -30.97 5.42 -27.66
CA LEU A 40 -31.77 6.34 -26.86
C LEU A 40 -30.96 6.81 -25.65
N ILE A 41 -30.82 8.13 -25.50
CA ILE A 41 -30.12 8.73 -24.36
C ILE A 41 -31.09 9.63 -23.58
N GLU A 42 -31.18 9.40 -22.27
CA GLU A 42 -31.86 10.30 -21.33
C GLU A 42 -30.84 11.23 -20.64
N LEU A 43 -31.06 12.54 -20.80
CA LEU A 43 -30.31 13.58 -20.11
C LEU A 43 -31.30 14.42 -19.29
N GLY A 44 -31.35 14.16 -17.97
CA GLY A 44 -32.36 14.76 -17.10
C GLY A 44 -33.78 14.34 -17.50
N MET A 45 -34.69 15.29 -17.70
CA MET A 45 -36.09 15.02 -18.12
C MET A 45 -36.32 15.03 -19.64
N THR A 46 -35.26 14.93 -20.46
CA THR A 46 -35.37 15.03 -21.92
C THR A 46 -34.80 13.78 -22.61
N ARG A 47 -35.54 13.25 -23.59
CA ARG A 47 -35.13 12.10 -24.43
C ARG A 47 -34.57 12.57 -25.76
N ARG A 48 -33.44 11.99 -26.21
CA ARG A 48 -32.88 12.20 -27.55
C ARG A 48 -32.44 10.87 -28.17
N PHE A 49 -32.42 10.84 -29.50
CA PHE A 49 -31.91 9.73 -30.31
C PHE A 49 -30.54 10.09 -30.88
N LEU A 50 -29.64 9.11 -30.90
CA LEU A 50 -28.29 9.21 -31.44
C LEU A 50 -28.13 8.11 -32.48
N VAL A 51 -27.86 8.48 -33.73
CA VAL A 51 -27.66 7.52 -34.83
C VAL A 51 -26.17 7.45 -35.14
N TYR A 52 -25.62 6.24 -35.20
CA TYR A 52 -24.22 5.99 -35.51
C TYR A 52 -24.10 5.24 -36.85
N ASN A 53 -23.26 5.77 -37.74
CA ASN A 53 -22.79 5.11 -38.96
C ASN A 53 -21.26 5.33 -39.06
N GLN A 54 -20.50 4.35 -39.57
CA GLN A 54 -19.03 4.24 -39.52
C GLN A 54 -18.20 5.45 -40.01
N GLN A 55 -18.82 6.52 -40.52
CA GLN A 55 -18.12 7.69 -41.06
C GLN A 55 -18.46 9.05 -40.44
N GLN A 56 -19.48 9.22 -39.57
CA GLN A 56 -19.75 10.51 -38.89
C GLN A 56 -20.72 10.40 -37.68
N ILE A 57 -20.57 11.30 -36.67
CA ILE A 57 -21.53 11.48 -35.56
C ILE A 57 -22.31 12.78 -35.79
N SER A 58 -23.65 12.75 -35.81
CA SER A 58 -24.47 13.96 -35.92
C SER A 58 -25.72 13.93 -35.03
N TYR A 59 -26.09 15.10 -34.48
CA TYR A 59 -27.27 15.28 -33.61
C TYR A 59 -28.44 15.80 -34.44
N MET A 60 -29.57 15.10 -34.49
CA MET A 60 -30.82 15.64 -35.07
C MET A 60 -31.72 16.30 -34.02
N GLY A 61 -32.28 17.46 -34.36
CA GLY A 61 -33.12 18.31 -33.52
C GLY A 61 -34.63 18.18 -33.81
N LEU A 62 -35.42 18.56 -32.80
CA LEU A 62 -36.88 18.43 -32.64
C LEU A 62 -37.75 18.94 -33.82
N GLN A 63 -38.76 18.15 -34.19
CA GLN A 63 -39.88 18.60 -35.04
C GLN A 63 -41.04 19.15 -34.17
N LYS A 64 -41.52 20.35 -34.51
CA LYS A 64 -42.64 21.08 -33.89
C LYS A 64 -43.98 20.38 -34.20
N PRO A 65 -44.95 20.30 -33.26
CA PRO A 65 -46.30 19.85 -33.62
C PRO A 65 -47.17 21.02 -34.10
N THR A 66 -47.73 20.90 -35.30
CA THR A 66 -48.90 21.65 -35.80
C THR A 66 -50.19 20.85 -35.51
N PRO A 67 -51.36 21.51 -35.42
CA PRO A 67 -52.47 21.10 -34.56
C PRO A 67 -53.50 20.20 -35.26
N PRO A 68 -54.28 19.39 -34.53
CA PRO A 68 -55.53 18.86 -35.05
C PRO A 68 -56.73 19.76 -34.66
N THR A 69 -57.53 20.02 -35.67
CA THR A 69 -58.87 20.61 -35.64
C THR A 69 -59.92 19.70 -34.99
N LEU A 70 -60.91 20.35 -34.37
CA LEU A 70 -62.21 19.96 -33.78
C LEU A 70 -62.82 18.60 -34.21
N PHE A 71 -63.51 17.84 -33.33
CA PHE A 71 -64.89 18.08 -32.82
C PHE A 71 -65.24 17.11 -31.65
N PRO A 72 -66.38 17.26 -30.93
CA PRO A 72 -66.42 17.32 -29.46
C PRO A 72 -67.17 16.14 -28.80
N ASN A 73 -67.30 16.23 -27.47
CA ASN A 73 -68.19 15.47 -26.56
C ASN A 73 -67.54 14.31 -25.80
N LEU A 74 -67.12 14.59 -24.57
CA LEU A 74 -67.35 13.78 -23.36
C LEU A 74 -66.69 14.46 -22.15
N VAL A 75 -67.17 15.67 -21.84
CA VAL A 75 -67.07 16.21 -20.49
C VAL A 75 -68.20 15.55 -19.72
N ASP A 76 -67.92 14.56 -18.87
CA ASP A 76 -68.67 14.27 -17.62
C ASP A 76 -68.30 12.94 -16.90
N ALA A 77 -67.03 12.50 -16.90
CA ALA A 77 -66.65 11.34 -16.06
C ALA A 77 -65.32 11.42 -15.31
N HIS A 78 -64.53 12.50 -15.44
CA HIS A 78 -63.17 12.54 -14.88
C HIS A 78 -62.87 13.70 -13.92
N LYS A 79 -63.89 14.44 -13.47
CA LYS A 79 -63.72 15.52 -12.46
C LYS A 79 -64.03 15.12 -11.01
N SER A 80 -64.52 13.90 -10.76
CA SER A 80 -64.80 13.42 -9.39
C SER A 80 -63.73 12.51 -8.77
N ARG A 81 -62.68 12.10 -9.51
CA ARG A 81 -61.60 11.24 -8.97
C ARG A 81 -60.30 11.95 -8.61
N LEU A 82 -60.17 13.24 -8.85
CA LEU A 82 -58.93 13.99 -8.59
C LEU A 82 -58.99 14.91 -7.37
N TRP A 83 -60.09 14.91 -6.61
CA TRP A 83 -60.21 15.67 -5.36
C TRP A 83 -60.27 14.81 -4.08
N GLU A 84 -60.04 13.49 -4.17
CA GLU A 84 -59.95 12.60 -2.99
C GLU A 84 -58.58 11.94 -2.80
N SER A 85 -57.61 12.16 -3.70
CA SER A 85 -56.26 11.59 -3.56
C SER A 85 -55.32 12.43 -2.66
N SER A 86 -55.75 13.59 -2.18
CA SER A 86 -54.89 14.49 -1.37
C SER A 86 -54.95 14.25 0.15
N ARG A 87 -55.64 13.20 0.61
CA ARG A 87 -55.68 12.83 2.03
C ARG A 87 -55.56 11.33 2.25
N ASN A 88 -54.53 10.70 1.66
CA ASN A 88 -54.13 9.39 2.15
C ASN A 88 -53.07 9.58 3.26
N PRO A 89 -53.46 9.60 4.55
CA PRO A 89 -52.53 9.80 5.66
C PRO A 89 -51.42 8.75 5.66
N GLN A 90 -51.66 7.56 5.10
CA GLN A 90 -50.65 6.50 4.99
C GLN A 90 -49.51 6.88 4.03
N LEU A 91 -49.81 7.60 2.94
CA LEU A 91 -48.79 8.05 1.98
C LEU A 91 -47.94 9.18 2.57
N THR A 92 -48.57 10.08 3.32
CA THR A 92 -47.87 11.17 4.01
C THR A 92 -47.01 10.63 5.15
N ILE A 93 -47.52 9.66 5.92
CA ILE A 93 -46.76 8.95 6.95
C ILE A 93 -45.61 8.15 6.33
N ALA A 94 -45.82 7.47 5.20
CA ALA A 94 -44.76 6.74 4.51
C ALA A 94 -43.66 7.66 3.99
N LEU A 95 -44.01 8.83 3.43
CA LEU A 95 -43.04 9.85 3.02
C LEU A 95 -42.31 10.47 4.21
N TYR A 96 -43.02 10.70 5.32
CA TYR A 96 -42.41 11.20 6.55
C TYR A 96 -41.47 10.17 7.15
N LEU A 97 -41.86 8.89 7.22
CA LEU A 97 -41.01 7.77 7.65
C LEU A 97 -39.82 7.58 6.71
N TYR A 98 -39.99 7.70 5.40
CA TYR A 98 -38.90 7.64 4.41
C TYR A 98 -37.93 8.80 4.60
N SER A 99 -38.44 10.03 4.84
CA SER A 99 -37.60 11.18 5.18
C SER A 99 -36.92 11.01 6.54
N LEU A 100 -37.61 10.44 7.53
CA LEU A 100 -37.08 10.14 8.86
C LEU A 100 -36.00 9.05 8.77
N LEU A 101 -36.17 8.05 7.90
CA LEU A 101 -35.18 7.01 7.57
C LEU A 101 -33.97 7.57 6.83
N HIS A 102 -34.15 8.60 6.00
CA HIS A 102 -33.04 9.36 5.40
C HIS A 102 -32.33 10.27 6.41
N LEU A 103 -33.06 10.84 7.38
CA LEU A 103 -32.47 11.56 8.52
C LEU A 103 -31.84 10.63 9.58
N LEU A 104 -32.31 9.39 9.68
CA LEU A 104 -31.80 8.30 10.51
C LEU A 104 -30.76 7.44 9.79
N SER A 105 -30.39 7.77 8.54
CA SER A 105 -29.10 7.38 8.01
C SER A 105 -28.06 8.04 8.90
N SER A 106 -27.70 7.32 9.95
CA SER A 106 -26.66 7.68 10.88
C SER A 106 -25.47 8.06 10.02
N THR A 107 -25.14 9.35 10.02
CA THR A 107 -23.76 9.75 9.78
C THR A 107 -22.98 9.00 10.85
N VAL A 108 -22.44 7.84 10.50
CA VAL A 108 -21.40 7.19 11.29
C VAL A 108 -20.38 8.30 11.44
N ALA A 109 -20.29 8.87 12.64
CA ALA A 109 -19.35 9.93 12.93
C ALA A 109 -17.98 9.30 12.66
N LYS A 110 -17.42 9.58 11.48
CA LYS A 110 -16.06 9.20 11.17
C LYS A 110 -15.24 9.95 12.20
N THR A 111 -14.68 9.23 13.16
CA THR A 111 -13.73 9.83 14.10
C THR A 111 -12.66 10.50 13.25
N PRO A 112 -12.41 11.81 13.45
CA PRO A 112 -11.50 12.54 12.59
C PRO A 112 -10.11 11.89 12.66
N PRO A 113 -9.35 11.91 11.55
CA PRO A 113 -7.97 11.45 11.59
C PRO A 113 -7.17 12.28 12.59
N TYR A 114 -6.04 11.73 13.02
CA TYR A 114 -5.09 12.49 13.84
C TYR A 114 -4.66 13.76 13.09
N THR A 115 -4.55 14.88 13.79
CA THR A 115 -4.05 16.13 13.21
C THR A 115 -2.64 16.39 13.75
N PRO A 116 -1.59 16.30 12.91
CA PRO A 116 -0.23 16.54 13.36
C PRO A 116 -0.03 18.00 13.78
N THR A 117 0.64 18.22 14.91
CA THR A 117 1.08 19.53 15.38
C THR A 117 2.22 20.10 14.54
N ASP A 118 3.12 19.22 14.08
CA ASP A 118 4.19 19.56 13.15
C ASP A 118 4.00 18.77 11.86
N TYR A 119 3.95 19.48 10.74
CA TYR A 119 3.84 18.87 9.42
C TYR A 119 4.62 19.70 8.39
N PHE A 120 5.75 19.18 7.95
CA PHE A 120 6.66 19.84 7.01
C PHE A 120 6.97 18.92 5.85
N LEU A 121 6.82 19.43 4.63
CA LEU A 121 7.16 18.75 3.38
C LEU A 121 8.12 19.63 2.60
N LEU A 122 9.36 19.19 2.45
CA LEU A 122 10.41 19.94 1.79
C LEU A 122 10.83 19.23 0.49
N ASN A 123 10.65 19.89 -0.65
CA ASN A 123 11.10 19.44 -1.96
C ASN A 123 12.51 19.97 -2.23
N CYS A 124 13.49 19.11 -2.07
CA CYS A 124 14.89 19.48 -2.05
C CYS A 124 15.43 19.74 -3.47
N GLY A 125 16.19 20.82 -3.63
CA GLY A 125 16.66 21.29 -4.94
C GLY A 125 15.63 22.12 -5.71
N SER A 126 14.41 22.28 -5.20
CA SER A 126 13.40 23.16 -5.80
C SER A 126 13.50 24.59 -5.27
N SER A 127 13.30 25.57 -6.15
CA SER A 127 13.17 26.99 -5.80
C SER A 127 11.73 27.43 -5.53
N SER A 128 10.76 26.57 -5.80
CA SER A 128 9.33 26.90 -5.73
C SER A 128 8.51 25.81 -5.06
N ASN A 129 7.38 26.21 -4.50
CA ASN A 129 6.40 25.30 -3.92
C ASN A 129 5.68 24.56 -5.03
N ALA A 130 5.37 23.29 -4.80
CA ALA A 130 4.69 22.45 -5.77
C ALA A 130 3.79 21.42 -5.09
N THR A 131 2.77 20.96 -5.81
CA THR A 131 1.82 19.95 -5.30
C THR A 131 2.14 18.59 -5.93
N SER A 132 2.36 17.57 -5.10
CA SER A 132 2.59 16.20 -5.57
C SER A 132 1.32 15.57 -6.14
N GLN A 133 1.46 14.44 -6.84
CA GLN A 133 0.34 13.72 -7.45
C GLN A 133 -0.72 13.25 -6.42
N ASP A 134 -0.29 13.02 -5.18
CA ASP A 134 -1.18 12.74 -4.05
C ASP A 134 -1.85 14.00 -3.46
N GLY A 135 -1.69 15.18 -4.09
CA GLY A 135 -2.33 16.42 -3.65
C GLY A 135 -1.66 17.11 -2.46
N ARG A 136 -0.54 16.59 -1.92
CA ARG A 136 0.19 17.24 -0.83
C ARG A 136 1.04 18.41 -1.33
N SER A 137 1.11 19.50 -0.56
CA SER A 137 1.90 20.68 -0.91
C SER A 137 3.30 20.59 -0.33
N TRP A 138 4.32 20.68 -1.19
CA TRP A 138 5.72 20.65 -0.82
C TRP A 138 6.36 22.02 -1.02
N ASP A 139 7.10 22.48 -0.01
CA ASP A 139 7.85 23.74 -0.05
C ASP A 139 9.21 23.55 -0.73
N GLY A 140 9.65 24.50 -1.54
CA GLY A 140 11.00 24.49 -2.11
C GLY A 140 12.07 24.80 -1.06
N ASP A 141 13.22 24.12 -1.11
CA ASP A 141 14.28 24.29 -0.10
C ASP A 141 15.21 25.50 -0.33
N ALA A 142 15.21 26.10 -1.51
CA ALA A 142 16.20 27.13 -1.87
C ALA A 142 16.12 28.40 -1.00
N THR A 143 14.93 28.74 -0.52
CA THR A 143 14.68 29.91 0.37
C THR A 143 13.95 29.51 1.65
N SER A 144 13.92 28.21 1.96
CA SER A 144 13.22 27.69 3.12
C SER A 144 13.87 28.14 4.42
N LYS A 145 13.04 28.41 5.44
CA LYS A 145 13.49 28.69 6.81
C LYS A 145 14.18 27.48 7.48
N PHE A 146 14.03 26.28 6.91
CA PHE A 146 14.68 25.06 7.40
C PHE A 146 16.10 24.89 6.86
N SER A 147 16.42 25.63 5.81
CA SER A 147 17.72 25.61 5.15
C SER A 147 18.72 26.53 5.83
N PRO A 148 20.03 26.19 5.81
CA PRO A 148 21.06 27.09 6.29
C PRO A 148 21.17 28.32 5.38
N SER A 149 21.52 29.48 5.96
CA SER A 149 21.57 30.75 5.24
C SER A 149 22.59 30.79 4.09
N ASN A 150 23.59 29.91 4.11
CA ASN A 150 24.62 29.77 3.09
C ASN A 150 24.36 28.61 2.11
N ILE A 151 23.12 28.10 2.03
CA ILE A 151 22.75 26.97 1.16
C ILE A 151 23.25 27.10 -0.29
N GLY A 152 23.23 28.32 -0.85
CA GLY A 152 23.66 28.59 -2.23
C GLY A 152 25.17 28.43 -2.48
N THR A 153 26.00 28.37 -1.44
CA THR A 153 27.46 28.17 -1.58
C THR A 153 27.93 26.84 -1.01
N THR A 154 27.16 26.20 -0.12
CA THR A 154 27.51 24.92 0.53
C THR A 154 26.85 23.71 -0.10
N SER A 155 25.95 23.91 -1.05
CA SER A 155 25.22 22.84 -1.73
C SER A 155 24.83 23.25 -3.16
N SER A 156 24.46 22.25 -3.97
CA SER A 156 23.99 22.47 -5.34
C SER A 156 22.59 21.89 -5.51
N ALA A 157 21.69 22.65 -6.15
CA ALA A 157 20.43 22.12 -6.63
C ALA A 157 20.62 21.49 -8.02
N SER A 158 19.97 20.37 -8.28
CA SER A 158 20.01 19.71 -9.59
C SER A 158 18.72 18.94 -9.86
N THR A 159 18.41 18.78 -11.13
CA THR A 159 17.31 17.95 -11.61
C THR A 159 17.90 16.66 -12.17
N ALA A 160 17.21 15.53 -11.97
CA ALA A 160 17.64 14.25 -12.51
C ALA A 160 17.78 14.33 -14.04
N THR A 161 18.92 13.91 -14.56
CA THR A 161 19.20 13.94 -16.01
C THR A 161 18.39 12.89 -16.77
N GLU A 162 18.07 11.78 -16.11
CA GLU A 162 17.26 10.69 -16.64
C GLU A 162 16.03 10.51 -15.76
N GLN A 163 14.86 10.37 -16.40
CA GLN A 163 13.61 10.11 -15.70
C GLN A 163 13.10 8.72 -16.07
N ASN A 164 12.81 7.91 -15.06
CA ASN A 164 12.03 6.70 -15.25
C ASN A 164 10.54 7.06 -15.26
N PRO A 165 9.73 6.59 -16.23
CA PRO A 165 8.29 6.91 -16.31
C PRO A 165 7.47 6.54 -15.06
N SER A 166 7.97 5.61 -14.24
CA SER A 166 7.31 5.16 -13.01
C SER A 166 7.60 6.06 -11.80
N VAL A 167 8.48 7.05 -11.93
CA VAL A 167 8.90 7.95 -10.85
C VAL A 167 8.12 9.26 -10.97
N THR A 168 7.39 9.59 -9.91
CA THR A 168 6.63 10.84 -9.81
C THR A 168 7.55 12.03 -9.64
N ASP A 169 7.20 13.16 -10.25
CA ASP A 169 8.09 14.34 -10.26
C ASP A 169 8.37 14.89 -8.87
N ILE A 170 7.36 15.01 -8.01
CA ILE A 170 7.50 15.61 -6.68
C ILE A 170 7.41 14.51 -5.62
N PRO A 171 8.39 14.39 -4.70
CA PRO A 171 9.60 15.21 -4.56
C PRO A 171 10.82 14.65 -5.30
N PHE A 172 10.70 13.62 -6.15
CA PHE A 172 11.86 12.81 -6.58
C PHE A 172 12.71 13.40 -7.72
N LEU A 173 12.16 14.26 -8.59
CA LEU A 173 12.85 14.70 -9.80
C LEU A 173 13.97 15.72 -9.50
N THR A 174 13.78 16.56 -8.48
CA THR A 174 14.80 17.49 -8.00
C THR A 174 15.57 16.90 -6.81
N ALA A 175 16.83 17.28 -6.68
CA ALA A 175 17.66 16.92 -5.54
C ALA A 175 18.54 18.10 -5.11
N ARG A 176 18.86 18.13 -3.82
CA ARG A 176 20.00 18.91 -3.32
C ARG A 176 21.20 18.01 -3.08
N ILE A 177 22.36 18.46 -3.52
CA ILE A 177 23.64 17.74 -3.51
C ILE A 177 24.59 18.41 -2.53
N PHE A 178 25.30 17.61 -1.75
CA PHE A 178 26.27 18.05 -0.75
C PHE A 178 27.61 17.35 -0.98
N THR A 179 28.68 18.14 -1.15
CA THR A 179 30.08 17.64 -1.21
C THR A 179 30.81 17.82 0.12
N SER A 180 30.14 18.43 1.11
CA SER A 180 30.60 18.60 2.48
C SER A 180 29.41 18.44 3.43
N LYS A 181 29.68 18.44 4.75
CA LYS A 181 28.65 18.30 5.78
C LYS A 181 27.59 19.41 5.65
N PHE A 182 26.32 19.02 5.63
CA PHE A 182 25.19 19.94 5.49
C PHE A 182 24.07 19.59 6.47
N THR A 183 23.45 20.59 7.09
CA THR A 183 22.41 20.39 8.11
C THR A 183 21.16 21.20 7.78
N TYR A 184 20.00 20.53 7.79
CA TYR A 184 18.68 21.17 7.87
C TYR A 184 18.23 21.24 9.32
N THR A 185 17.54 22.32 9.69
CA THR A 185 17.02 22.52 11.05
C THR A 185 15.52 22.81 11.00
N PHE A 186 14.73 21.94 11.63
CA PHE A 186 13.27 22.09 11.72
C PHE A 186 12.88 22.53 13.13
N PRO A 187 12.20 23.67 13.31
CA PRO A 187 11.53 23.99 14.56
C PRO A 187 10.32 23.05 14.73
N VAL A 188 10.30 22.27 15.80
CA VAL A 188 9.28 21.25 16.05
C VAL A 188 8.82 21.28 17.50
N SER A 189 7.57 20.91 17.74
CA SER A 189 7.08 20.64 19.09
C SER A 189 7.81 19.46 19.73
N SER A 190 7.80 19.37 21.06
CA SER A 190 8.33 18.19 21.76
C SER A 190 7.47 16.95 21.49
N GLY A 191 8.06 15.77 21.57
CA GLY A 191 7.40 14.49 21.36
C GLY A 191 7.90 13.77 20.12
N PRO A 192 7.32 12.60 19.82
CA PRO A 192 7.77 11.74 18.74
C PRO A 192 7.42 12.32 17.36
N LYS A 193 8.31 12.10 16.40
CA LYS A 193 8.22 12.57 15.01
C LYS A 193 8.52 11.42 14.06
N PHE A 194 7.69 11.25 13.03
CA PHE A 194 8.12 10.61 11.79
C PHE A 194 9.05 11.53 11.04
N ILE A 195 10.15 10.98 10.54
CA ILE A 195 11.09 11.62 9.63
C ILE A 195 11.23 10.72 8.41
N ARG A 196 10.78 11.20 7.25
CA ARG A 196 10.87 10.46 5.99
C ARG A 196 11.85 11.14 5.07
N LEU A 197 12.84 10.37 4.60
CA LEU A 197 13.87 10.81 3.67
C LEU A 197 13.61 10.17 2.31
N TYR A 198 13.43 11.01 1.29
CA TYR A 198 13.09 10.61 -0.07
C TYR A 198 14.35 10.61 -0.94
N PHE A 199 14.63 9.48 -1.59
CA PHE A 199 15.78 9.29 -2.45
C PHE A 199 15.36 8.75 -3.82
N TYR A 200 15.85 9.38 -4.88
CA TYR A 200 15.86 8.89 -6.25
C TYR A 200 17.32 8.86 -6.72
N PRO A 201 18.00 7.70 -6.72
CA PRO A 201 19.39 7.61 -7.15
C PRO A 201 19.53 7.71 -8.68
N ALA A 202 19.36 8.93 -9.20
CA ALA A 202 19.61 9.29 -10.58
C ALA A 202 20.97 9.99 -10.74
N THR A 203 21.37 10.21 -12.00
CA THR A 203 22.49 11.10 -12.29
C THR A 203 22.00 12.54 -12.17
N TYR A 204 22.71 13.35 -11.39
CA TYR A 204 22.39 14.75 -11.18
C TYR A 204 23.54 15.62 -11.69
N SER A 205 23.33 16.35 -12.79
CA SER A 205 24.40 17.08 -13.48
C SER A 205 25.58 16.14 -13.84
N ASN A 206 26.74 16.32 -13.22
CA ASN A 206 27.95 15.50 -13.40
C ASN A 206 28.18 14.48 -12.25
N PHE A 207 27.23 14.35 -11.32
CA PHE A 207 27.32 13.42 -10.20
C PHE A 207 26.73 12.06 -10.57
N ASP A 208 27.60 11.05 -10.68
CA ASP A 208 27.23 9.65 -10.95
C ASP A 208 26.56 9.02 -9.71
N ARG A 209 25.36 8.46 -9.89
CA ARG A 209 24.57 7.80 -8.83
C ARG A 209 25.33 6.72 -8.06
N SER A 210 26.26 6.01 -8.71
CA SER A 210 27.03 4.92 -8.13
C SER A 210 28.13 5.40 -7.16
N LYS A 211 28.46 6.70 -7.20
CA LYS A 211 29.49 7.33 -6.38
C LYS A 211 28.95 7.98 -5.11
N SER A 212 27.64 7.95 -4.87
CA SER A 212 27.03 8.52 -3.66
C SER A 212 27.08 7.53 -2.49
N TYR A 213 27.84 7.92 -1.46
CA TYR A 213 27.99 7.25 -0.18
C TYR A 213 28.05 8.30 0.90
N PHE A 214 27.16 8.22 1.87
CA PHE A 214 27.07 9.24 2.93
C PHE A 214 26.43 8.70 4.19
N SER A 215 26.55 9.48 5.25
CA SER A 215 25.89 9.22 6.53
C SER A 215 24.82 10.28 6.78
N VAL A 216 23.77 9.89 7.51
CA VAL A 216 22.72 10.80 7.96
C VAL A 216 22.57 10.65 9.46
N THR A 217 22.66 11.77 10.18
CA THR A 217 22.40 11.83 11.61
C THR A 217 21.24 12.77 11.88
N ALA A 218 20.40 12.44 12.86
CA ALA A 218 19.36 13.34 13.34
C ALA A 218 19.37 13.35 14.85
N THR A 219 19.39 14.55 15.46
CA THR A 219 19.59 14.72 16.91
C THR A 219 20.85 13.98 17.40
N ASN A 220 20.72 12.96 18.23
CA ASN A 220 21.79 12.10 18.74
C ASN A 220 21.84 10.70 18.07
N TYR A 221 21.03 10.45 17.04
CA TYR A 221 20.94 9.16 16.38
C TYR A 221 21.64 9.17 15.02
N THR A 222 22.23 8.03 14.67
CA THR A 222 22.77 7.78 13.33
C THR A 222 21.76 6.96 12.55
N PHE A 223 21.09 7.58 11.58
CA PHE A 223 20.10 6.92 10.74
C PHE A 223 20.77 6.03 9.69
N LEU A 224 21.82 6.55 9.06
CA LEU A 224 22.49 5.93 7.92
C LEU A 224 23.99 6.14 8.04
N THR A 225 24.78 5.13 7.66
CA THR A 225 26.24 5.18 7.60
C THR A 225 26.71 4.51 6.33
N ASN A 226 27.62 5.16 5.60
CA ASN A 226 28.14 4.67 4.32
C ASN A 226 27.01 4.22 3.35
N PHE A 227 25.87 4.90 3.39
CA PHE A 227 24.65 4.50 2.70
C PHE A 227 24.73 4.81 1.22
N SER A 228 24.33 3.85 0.39
CA SER A 228 24.12 4.03 -1.04
C SER A 228 22.65 3.74 -1.41
N ALA A 229 21.94 4.80 -1.78
CA ALA A 229 20.58 4.69 -2.33
C ALA A 229 20.56 3.83 -3.60
N PHE A 230 21.59 3.96 -4.46
CA PHE A 230 21.71 3.19 -5.70
C PHE A 230 21.80 1.69 -5.44
N LEU A 231 22.70 1.25 -4.54
CA LEU A 231 22.80 -0.17 -4.18
C LEU A 231 21.51 -0.68 -3.56
N THR A 232 20.89 0.14 -2.69
CA THR A 232 19.64 -0.23 -2.01
C THR A 232 18.51 -0.51 -3.00
N VAL A 233 18.22 0.41 -3.95
CA VAL A 233 17.13 0.20 -4.91
C VAL A 233 17.43 -0.91 -5.93
N SER A 234 18.71 -1.19 -6.19
CA SER A 234 19.13 -2.17 -7.19
C SER A 234 18.81 -3.62 -6.84
N VAL A 235 18.56 -3.92 -5.57
CA VAL A 235 18.24 -5.27 -5.08
C VAL A 235 16.76 -5.44 -4.68
N LEU A 236 15.95 -4.38 -4.77
CA LEU A 236 14.54 -4.45 -4.39
C LEU A 236 13.75 -5.27 -5.42
N VAL A 237 12.90 -6.14 -4.91
CA VAL A 237 12.00 -6.98 -5.69
C VAL A 237 10.55 -6.75 -5.18
N PRO A 238 9.60 -6.34 -6.04
CA PRO A 238 9.79 -5.95 -7.44
C PRO A 238 10.71 -4.72 -7.59
N GLN A 239 11.25 -4.51 -8.80
CA GLN A 239 12.18 -3.42 -9.07
C GLN A 239 11.55 -2.07 -8.68
N GLN A 240 12.22 -1.36 -7.77
CA GLN A 240 11.89 0.01 -7.43
C GLN A 240 12.98 0.95 -7.93
N TYR A 241 12.62 2.21 -8.16
CA TYR A 241 13.54 3.26 -8.60
C TYR A 241 13.77 4.31 -7.54
N THR A 242 12.85 4.42 -6.57
CA THR A 242 12.88 5.38 -5.47
C THR A 242 12.92 4.65 -4.15
N LEU A 243 13.37 5.34 -3.10
CA LEU A 243 13.41 4.84 -1.74
C LEU A 243 12.88 5.91 -0.80
N ILE A 244 12.04 5.50 0.14
CA ILE A 244 11.62 6.34 1.27
C ILE A 244 12.10 5.64 2.54
N LYS A 245 12.94 6.32 3.33
CA LYS A 245 13.41 5.83 4.64
C LYS A 245 12.66 6.56 5.73
N GLU A 246 11.88 5.83 6.52
CA GLU A 246 11.05 6.38 7.60
C GLU A 246 11.66 6.05 8.97
N PHE A 247 11.85 7.07 9.79
CA PHE A 247 12.40 6.96 11.14
C PHE A 247 11.44 7.59 12.14
N ILE A 248 11.47 7.09 13.38
CA ILE A 248 10.78 7.67 14.53
C ILE A 248 11.82 8.08 15.55
N VAL A 249 11.81 9.36 15.91
CA VAL A 249 12.64 9.89 17.00
C VAL A 249 11.80 10.74 17.93
N ASN A 250 12.18 10.77 19.20
CA ASN A 250 11.55 11.63 20.18
C ASN A 250 12.34 12.94 20.37
N VAL A 251 11.74 14.09 20.03
CA VAL A 251 12.38 15.40 20.18
C VAL A 251 12.03 16.01 21.53
N ARG A 252 13.04 16.45 22.28
CA ARG A 252 12.89 16.99 23.65
C ARG A 252 13.01 18.52 23.68
N ASP A 253 13.70 19.02 24.69
CA ASP A 253 13.68 20.39 25.19
C ASP A 253 14.23 21.43 24.21
N THR A 254 15.01 21.01 23.22
CA THR A 254 15.56 21.93 22.21
C THR A 254 14.52 22.41 21.21
N GLN A 255 13.37 21.71 21.09
CA GLN A 255 12.30 22.00 20.12
C GLN A 255 12.83 22.22 18.70
N LYS A 256 13.92 21.52 18.38
CA LYS A 256 14.64 21.60 17.12
C LYS A 256 15.08 20.21 16.70
N LEU A 257 14.85 19.90 15.45
CA LEU A 257 15.30 18.69 14.80
C LEU A 257 16.35 19.05 13.75
N ASP A 258 17.61 18.76 14.05
CA ASP A 258 18.72 18.91 13.12
C ASP A 258 18.95 17.60 12.38
N ILE A 259 18.84 17.63 11.05
CA ILE A 259 19.11 16.50 10.15
C ILE A 259 20.36 16.82 9.34
N THR A 260 21.41 16.04 9.55
CA THR A 260 22.74 16.30 9.00
C THR A 260 23.16 15.21 8.03
N PHE A 261 23.53 15.64 6.83
CA PHE A 261 24.08 14.80 5.76
C PHE A 261 25.59 14.98 5.73
N ASN A 262 26.32 13.86 5.76
CA ASN A 262 27.79 13.88 5.76
C ASN A 262 28.33 12.91 4.69
N PRO A 263 28.82 13.43 3.55
CA PRO A 263 29.43 12.61 2.51
C PRO A 263 30.65 11.83 3.02
N SER A 264 30.83 10.61 2.51
CA SER A 264 32.08 9.86 2.67
C SER A 264 33.22 10.55 1.90
N PRO A 265 34.51 10.29 2.25
CA PRO A 265 35.65 10.83 1.50
C PRO A 265 35.56 10.51 0.00
N ASN A 266 35.82 11.51 -0.86
CA ASN A 266 35.72 11.40 -2.32
C ASN A 266 34.33 10.99 -2.84
N SER A 267 33.28 11.29 -2.09
CA SER A 267 31.88 11.01 -2.42
C SER A 267 31.02 12.27 -2.29
N TYR A 268 29.71 12.14 -2.47
CA TYR A 268 28.71 13.17 -2.27
C TYR A 268 27.45 12.58 -1.64
N ALA A 269 26.72 13.42 -0.92
CA ALA A 269 25.39 13.12 -0.40
C ALA A 269 24.34 13.83 -1.25
N PHE A 270 23.13 13.29 -1.26
CA PHE A 270 21.99 13.96 -1.89
C PHE A 270 20.70 13.63 -1.15
N ILE A 271 19.68 14.46 -1.36
CA ILE A 271 18.32 14.24 -0.86
C ILE A 271 17.32 14.87 -1.83
N ASN A 272 16.20 14.19 -2.08
CA ASN A 272 15.14 14.66 -2.97
C ASN A 272 14.00 15.33 -2.18
N GLY A 273 13.66 14.76 -1.04
CA GLY A 273 12.64 15.33 -0.17
C GLY A 273 12.82 14.94 1.29
N ILE A 274 12.33 15.81 2.17
CA ILE A 274 12.29 15.57 3.61
C ILE A 274 10.86 15.83 4.08
N GLU A 275 10.28 14.86 4.77
CA GLU A 275 9.00 15.00 5.44
C GLU A 275 9.18 14.80 6.94
N VAL A 276 8.60 15.71 7.73
CA VAL A 276 8.57 15.64 9.19
C VAL A 276 7.14 15.73 9.65
N VAL A 277 6.65 14.72 10.36
CA VAL A 277 5.26 14.64 10.84
C VAL A 277 5.27 14.30 12.32
N SER A 278 4.62 15.12 13.15
CA SER A 278 4.39 14.74 14.56
C SER A 278 3.47 13.53 14.67
N ILE A 279 3.70 12.67 15.65
CA ILE A 279 2.83 11.53 15.94
C ILE A 279 2.30 11.61 17.37
N PRO A 280 1.20 10.91 17.71
CA PRO A 280 0.70 10.89 19.07
C PRO A 280 1.75 10.42 20.07
N ASN A 281 1.79 11.08 21.23
CA ASN A 281 2.57 10.59 22.37
C ASN A 281 2.10 9.19 22.76
N ASN A 282 3.01 8.38 23.31
CA ASN A 282 2.71 7.02 23.77
C ASN A 282 2.16 6.09 22.68
N PHE A 283 2.46 6.35 21.40
CA PHE A 283 1.98 5.47 20.32
C PHE A 283 2.89 4.23 20.13
N TYR A 284 4.16 4.44 19.77
CA TYR A 284 5.18 3.38 19.70
C TYR A 284 6.13 3.38 20.91
N VAL A 285 6.38 4.57 21.47
CA VAL A 285 7.31 4.79 22.57
C VAL A 285 6.50 5.12 23.83
N GLN A 286 6.33 4.15 24.71
CA GLN A 286 5.47 4.26 25.91
C GLN A 286 6.27 4.18 27.23
N GLY A 287 7.57 3.90 27.17
CA GLY A 287 8.42 3.72 28.35
C GLY A 287 7.94 2.58 29.26
N ASP A 288 8.08 2.77 30.57
CA ASP A 288 7.74 1.77 31.59
C ASP A 288 6.25 1.41 31.66
N LEU A 289 5.39 2.17 30.98
CA LEU A 289 3.94 1.97 30.95
C LEU A 289 3.52 0.77 30.10
N ASN A 290 4.36 0.31 29.17
CA ASN A 290 4.05 -0.81 28.29
C ASN A 290 5.12 -1.89 28.35
N ARG A 291 4.75 -3.06 28.88
CA ARG A 291 5.63 -4.24 28.94
C ARG A 291 5.49 -5.02 27.64
N ILE A 292 6.52 -4.98 26.81
CA ILE A 292 6.53 -5.72 25.55
C ILE A 292 7.15 -7.11 25.76
N HIS A 293 6.56 -8.14 25.16
CA HIS A 293 7.09 -9.50 25.26
C HIS A 293 8.41 -9.60 24.49
N LEU A 294 9.46 -10.07 25.17
CA LEU A 294 10.75 -10.36 24.56
C LEU A 294 10.80 -11.82 24.15
N ILE A 295 10.79 -12.08 22.85
CA ILE A 295 10.78 -13.43 22.31
C ILE A 295 12.06 -14.17 22.72
N GLY A 296 11.90 -15.41 23.20
CA GLY A 296 13.01 -16.22 23.69
C GLY A 296 13.47 -15.88 25.12
N SER A 297 12.75 -14.98 25.82
CA SER A 297 13.06 -14.58 27.18
C SER A 297 11.80 -14.48 28.05
N GLN A 298 11.96 -14.65 29.36
CA GLN A 298 10.91 -14.37 30.35
C GLN A 298 10.89 -12.89 30.78
N GLN A 299 11.86 -12.10 30.29
CA GLN A 299 11.96 -10.68 30.59
C GLN A 299 11.02 -9.85 29.71
N SER A 300 10.62 -8.68 30.21
CA SER A 300 9.93 -7.68 29.40
C SER A 300 10.92 -6.72 28.75
N PHE A 301 10.57 -6.23 27.57
CA PHE A 301 11.28 -5.16 26.87
C PHE A 301 10.49 -3.86 27.01
N TYR A 302 11.19 -2.73 27.11
CA TYR A 302 10.61 -1.39 27.19
C TYR A 302 11.22 -0.50 26.12
N ILE A 303 10.38 0.25 25.41
CA ILE A 303 10.81 1.22 24.42
C ILE A 303 10.61 2.61 25.03
N ASP A 304 11.71 3.24 25.39
CA ASP A 304 11.74 4.52 26.08
C ASP A 304 11.96 5.70 25.12
N ASN A 305 11.90 6.91 25.67
CA ASN A 305 12.12 8.15 24.95
C ASN A 305 13.56 8.34 24.42
N ASN A 306 14.47 7.40 24.67
CA ASN A 306 15.83 7.35 24.13
C ASN A 306 15.94 6.34 22.97
N THR A 307 14.85 5.67 22.60
CA THR A 307 14.84 4.67 21.53
C THR A 307 14.34 5.31 20.23
N ALA A 308 15.17 5.25 19.19
CA ALA A 308 14.81 5.60 17.82
C ALA A 308 14.46 4.34 17.03
N LEU A 309 13.48 4.47 16.13
CA LEU A 309 12.99 3.37 15.31
C LEU A 309 13.20 3.69 13.83
N GLU A 310 13.45 2.65 13.02
CA GLU A 310 13.36 2.70 11.56
C GLU A 310 12.22 1.77 11.12
N THR A 311 11.24 2.30 10.39
CA THR A 311 10.18 1.48 9.79
C THR A 311 10.75 0.72 8.60
N LEU A 312 10.67 -0.61 8.64
CA LEU A 312 11.12 -1.47 7.54
C LEU A 312 9.94 -1.98 6.70
N TYR A 313 8.88 -2.40 7.36
CA TYR A 313 7.70 -2.96 6.71
C TYR A 313 6.43 -2.42 7.38
N ARG A 314 5.42 -2.11 6.57
CA ARG A 314 4.07 -1.72 7.02
C ARG A 314 3.06 -2.28 6.03
N LEU A 315 2.32 -3.29 6.45
CA LEU A 315 1.53 -4.15 5.58
C LEU A 315 0.05 -4.14 5.94
N ASN A 316 -0.78 -3.99 4.91
CA ASN A 316 -2.21 -4.27 4.95
C ASN A 316 -2.42 -5.74 4.55
N VAL A 317 -2.56 -6.62 5.54
CA VAL A 317 -2.50 -8.08 5.31
C VAL A 317 -3.80 -8.57 4.69
N GLY A 318 -3.70 -9.25 3.54
CA GLY A 318 -4.84 -9.65 2.72
C GLY A 318 -5.58 -8.49 2.05
N GLY A 319 -5.02 -7.28 2.11
CA GLY A 319 -5.61 -6.07 1.54
C GLY A 319 -4.74 -5.45 0.45
N ASN A 320 -5.28 -4.40 -0.17
CA ASN A 320 -4.56 -3.60 -1.17
C ASN A 320 -3.70 -2.51 -0.51
N ASP A 321 -2.91 -1.81 -1.33
CA ASP A 321 -2.21 -0.60 -0.91
C ASP A 321 -3.18 0.41 -0.27
N VAL A 322 -2.75 1.01 0.84
CA VAL A 322 -3.40 2.18 1.44
C VAL A 322 -2.49 3.37 1.22
N SER A 323 -2.98 4.36 0.48
CA SER A 323 -2.21 5.56 0.16
C SER A 323 -1.98 6.42 1.41
N VAL A 324 -0.99 7.31 1.35
CA VAL A 324 -0.71 8.26 2.45
C VAL A 324 -1.90 9.16 2.78
N ASN A 325 -2.81 9.41 1.84
CA ASN A 325 -4.01 10.22 2.07
C ASN A 325 -5.16 9.44 2.71
N ASP A 326 -5.15 8.12 2.53
CA ASP A 326 -6.12 7.21 3.12
C ASP A 326 -5.68 6.71 4.50
N ASP A 327 -4.48 7.10 4.95
CA ASP A 327 -4.05 6.94 6.34
C ASP A 327 -4.82 7.89 7.28
N THR A 328 -4.69 7.61 8.56
CA THR A 328 -5.43 8.26 9.63
C THR A 328 -4.68 9.45 10.23
N GLY A 329 -4.04 10.24 9.36
CA GLY A 329 -3.47 11.55 9.70
C GLY A 329 -1.96 11.61 9.91
N MET A 330 -1.25 10.48 9.81
CA MET A 330 0.22 10.42 9.90
C MET A 330 0.89 10.18 8.55
N TYR A 331 0.12 10.10 7.46
CA TYR A 331 0.60 9.93 6.09
C TYR A 331 1.46 8.67 5.88
N ARG A 332 1.14 7.58 6.57
CA ARG A 332 1.80 6.28 6.40
C ARG A 332 1.22 5.54 5.19
N ALA A 333 2.07 4.98 4.35
CA ALA A 333 1.64 4.04 3.32
C ALA A 333 1.60 2.61 3.89
N TRP A 334 0.57 1.83 3.54
CA TRP A 334 0.48 0.40 3.86
C TRP A 334 0.48 -0.40 2.56
N HIS A 335 1.23 -1.51 2.52
CA HIS A 335 1.41 -2.32 1.32
C HIS A 335 0.79 -3.72 1.44
N PRO A 336 0.41 -4.36 0.34
CA PRO A 336 -0.03 -5.76 0.36
C PRO A 336 1.04 -6.69 0.93
N ASP A 337 0.62 -7.77 1.56
CA ASP A 337 1.51 -8.74 2.19
C ASP A 337 1.97 -9.88 1.24
N ASP A 338 1.30 -10.07 0.10
CA ASP A 338 1.55 -11.17 -0.83
C ASP A 338 3.02 -11.36 -1.24
N PRO A 339 3.81 -10.29 -1.51
CA PRO A 339 5.22 -10.46 -1.89
C PRO A 339 6.10 -11.07 -0.81
N TYR A 340 5.64 -11.08 0.45
CA TYR A 340 6.40 -11.55 1.59
C TYR A 340 6.00 -12.96 2.03
N ILE A 341 4.96 -13.55 1.44
CA ILE A 341 4.51 -14.89 1.80
C ILE A 341 5.52 -15.94 1.32
N TYR A 342 5.85 -16.86 2.21
CA TYR A 342 6.74 -17.98 1.90
C TYR A 342 5.97 -19.22 1.44
N GLY A 343 6.46 -19.84 0.37
CA GLY A 343 5.96 -21.11 -0.14
C GLY A 343 4.61 -21.00 -0.84
N ALA A 344 3.92 -22.13 -0.99
CA ALA A 344 2.62 -22.21 -1.68
C ALA A 344 1.42 -21.99 -0.75
N GLY A 345 1.64 -21.87 0.56
CA GLY A 345 0.61 -21.70 1.58
C GLY A 345 0.11 -20.27 1.70
N PHE A 346 -0.45 -19.71 0.61
CA PHE A 346 -0.93 -18.32 0.55
C PHE A 346 -2.14 -18.02 1.44
N GLY A 347 -2.81 -19.06 1.96
CA GLY A 347 -4.04 -18.88 2.73
C GLY A 347 -5.19 -18.27 1.91
N LEU A 348 -6.12 -17.62 2.60
CA LEU A 348 -7.22 -16.85 2.01
C LEU A 348 -7.14 -15.40 2.47
N ALA A 349 -7.53 -14.46 1.61
CA ALA A 349 -7.59 -13.03 1.91
C ALA A 349 -9.05 -12.55 2.03
N PRO A 350 -9.77 -12.87 3.12
CA PRO A 350 -11.12 -12.38 3.29
C PRO A 350 -11.17 -10.87 3.47
N HIS A 351 -12.22 -10.28 2.93
CA HIS A 351 -12.54 -8.87 3.09
C HIS A 351 -14.02 -8.73 3.42
N ARG A 352 -14.34 -7.86 4.39
CA ARG A 352 -15.72 -7.53 4.71
C ARG A 352 -15.82 -6.09 5.17
N GLU A 353 -16.64 -5.31 4.48
CA GLU A 353 -16.98 -3.96 4.95
C GLU A 353 -17.90 -4.02 6.18
N LEU A 354 -17.43 -3.42 7.27
CA LEU A 354 -18.19 -3.23 8.50
C LEU A 354 -17.65 -2.01 9.28
N PRO A 355 -18.48 -1.35 10.09
CA PRO A 355 -18.00 -0.28 10.97
C PRO A 355 -16.99 -0.82 11.99
N ILE A 356 -15.76 -0.30 11.95
CA ILE A 356 -14.72 -0.60 12.94
C ILE A 356 -14.98 0.20 14.21
N ARG A 357 -14.99 -0.49 15.35
CA ARG A 357 -15.22 0.06 16.68
C ARG A 357 -13.91 0.25 17.43
N TYR A 358 -13.22 1.34 17.12
CA TYR A 358 -12.00 1.75 17.83
C TYR A 358 -12.25 1.97 19.33
N THR A 359 -11.21 1.75 20.13
CA THR A 359 -11.22 1.95 21.59
C THR A 359 -10.19 3.00 21.99
N ASN A 360 -10.08 3.29 23.29
CA ASN A 360 -9.02 4.19 23.77
C ASN A 360 -7.64 3.55 23.70
N GLU A 361 -7.57 2.22 23.82
CA GLU A 361 -6.36 1.41 23.71
C GLU A 361 -5.93 1.24 22.24
N THR A 362 -6.90 1.14 21.33
CA THR A 362 -6.67 1.11 19.88
C THR A 362 -7.48 2.20 19.20
N PRO A 363 -7.02 3.47 19.27
CA PRO A 363 -7.67 4.60 18.63
C PRO A 363 -7.62 4.49 17.10
N ASN A 364 -8.44 5.29 16.40
CA ASN A 364 -8.56 5.23 14.94
C ASN A 364 -7.25 5.52 14.20
N TYR A 365 -6.35 6.31 14.80
CA TYR A 365 -5.05 6.60 14.21
C TYR A 365 -4.03 5.45 14.33
N THR A 366 -4.34 4.38 15.07
CA THR A 366 -3.45 3.23 15.17
C THR A 366 -3.20 2.59 13.81
N ALA A 367 -4.27 2.34 13.05
CA ALA A 367 -4.22 1.95 11.64
C ALA A 367 -5.57 2.28 11.00
N PRO A 368 -5.62 2.57 9.69
CA PRO A 368 -6.88 2.88 8.99
C PRO A 368 -7.86 1.70 9.04
N ALA A 369 -9.15 2.00 8.92
CA ALA A 369 -10.20 0.97 9.01
C ALA A 369 -10.03 -0.13 7.95
N THR A 370 -9.52 0.24 6.77
CA THR A 370 -9.21 -0.68 5.68
C THR A 370 -8.24 -1.79 6.10
N VAL A 371 -7.30 -1.53 7.01
CA VAL A 371 -6.41 -2.56 7.56
C VAL A 371 -7.18 -3.56 8.41
N TYR A 372 -8.22 -3.12 9.12
CA TYR A 372 -9.01 -3.98 10.01
C TYR A 372 -10.25 -4.62 9.34
N THR A 373 -10.56 -4.26 8.10
CA THR A 373 -11.62 -4.89 7.28
C THR A 373 -11.08 -5.89 6.26
N THR A 374 -9.76 -6.05 6.17
CA THR A 374 -9.08 -7.11 5.44
C THR A 374 -8.26 -7.96 6.40
N ALA A 375 -8.00 -9.20 6.01
CA ALA A 375 -7.10 -10.09 6.72
C ALA A 375 -6.57 -11.17 5.79
N ARG A 376 -5.57 -11.91 6.27
CA ARG A 376 -5.20 -13.23 5.74
C ARG A 376 -5.46 -14.31 6.79
N THR A 377 -6.12 -15.38 6.36
CA THR A 377 -6.41 -16.59 7.15
C THR A 377 -5.82 -17.82 6.48
N MET A 378 -5.81 -18.97 7.15
CA MET A 378 -5.22 -20.20 6.60
C MET A 378 -6.17 -20.90 5.61
N GLY A 379 -7.47 -20.80 5.85
CA GLY A 379 -8.49 -21.38 4.97
C GLY A 379 -9.59 -22.10 5.75
N ARG A 380 -10.53 -22.72 5.03
CA ARG A 380 -11.69 -23.38 5.63
C ARG A 380 -11.47 -24.85 5.99
N ASP A 381 -10.44 -25.49 5.45
CA ASP A 381 -10.20 -26.93 5.65
C ASP A 381 -9.23 -27.15 6.83
N PRO A 382 -9.70 -27.65 7.99
CA PRO A 382 -8.85 -27.89 9.14
C PRO A 382 -7.78 -28.95 8.85
N ASN A 383 -8.05 -29.92 7.96
CA ASN A 383 -7.06 -30.94 7.63
C ASN A 383 -5.88 -30.34 6.86
N VAL A 384 -6.11 -29.28 6.09
CA VAL A 384 -5.02 -28.56 5.41
C VAL A 384 -4.30 -27.66 6.39
N ASN A 385 -5.05 -26.85 7.15
CA ASN A 385 -4.49 -25.83 8.05
C ASN A 385 -3.56 -26.41 9.13
N LEU A 386 -3.84 -27.63 9.62
CA LEU A 386 -2.99 -28.31 10.61
C LEU A 386 -1.66 -28.85 10.03
N ASN A 387 -1.48 -28.83 8.72
CA ASN A 387 -0.29 -29.38 8.05
C ASN A 387 0.67 -28.32 7.50
N TYR A 388 0.43 -27.02 7.75
CA TYR A 388 1.36 -25.96 7.37
C TYR A 388 1.31 -24.76 8.32
N ASN A 389 2.27 -23.85 8.17
CA ASN A 389 2.25 -22.55 8.83
C ASN A 389 2.00 -21.47 7.79
N LEU A 390 1.09 -20.54 8.08
CA LEU A 390 0.97 -19.32 7.29
C LEU A 390 2.18 -18.44 7.62
N THR A 391 3.06 -18.24 6.64
CA THR A 391 4.43 -17.77 6.88
C THR A 391 4.79 -16.59 5.99
N TRP A 392 5.42 -15.57 6.58
CA TRP A 392 6.01 -14.42 5.90
C TRP A 392 7.51 -14.33 6.17
N ILE A 393 8.27 -13.85 5.19
CA ILE A 393 9.71 -13.62 5.27
C ILE A 393 10.03 -12.17 4.96
N PHE A 394 10.89 -11.59 5.80
CA PHE A 394 11.32 -10.20 5.71
C PHE A 394 12.85 -10.12 5.75
N THR A 395 13.47 -9.53 4.74
CA THR A 395 14.92 -9.29 4.79
C THR A 395 15.22 -8.11 5.71
N VAL A 396 16.03 -8.34 6.75
CA VAL A 396 16.39 -7.35 7.77
C VAL A 396 17.91 -7.31 8.00
N ASP A 397 18.40 -6.34 8.77
CA ASP A 397 19.82 -6.25 9.13
C ASP A 397 20.12 -7.07 10.40
N SER A 398 21.10 -7.95 10.36
CA SER A 398 21.56 -8.63 11.56
C SER A 398 22.30 -7.67 12.51
N GLY A 399 22.29 -8.00 13.80
CA GLY A 399 22.88 -7.20 14.89
C GLY A 399 21.93 -6.18 15.53
N PHE A 400 20.62 -6.26 15.27
CA PHE A 400 19.63 -5.31 15.77
C PHE A 400 18.49 -6.00 16.52
N TRP A 401 17.82 -5.22 17.36
CA TRP A 401 16.51 -5.56 17.90
C TRP A 401 15.41 -5.07 16.98
N TYR A 402 14.31 -5.82 16.92
CA TYR A 402 13.17 -5.54 16.07
C TYR A 402 11.89 -5.54 16.90
N LEU A 403 11.07 -4.52 16.70
CA LEU A 403 9.68 -4.47 17.17
C LEU A 403 8.78 -4.92 16.02
N ALA A 404 7.96 -5.93 16.26
CA ALA A 404 6.87 -6.34 15.37
C ALA A 404 5.53 -6.06 16.04
N ARG A 405 4.72 -5.20 15.40
CA ARG A 405 3.35 -4.90 15.81
C ARG A 405 2.39 -5.63 14.89
N LEU A 406 1.66 -6.59 15.45
CA LEU A 406 0.66 -7.37 14.72
C LEU A 406 -0.73 -6.80 15.02
N HIS A 407 -1.45 -6.42 13.97
CA HIS A 407 -2.79 -5.87 14.04
C HIS A 407 -3.82 -6.98 13.82
N PHE A 408 -4.86 -7.00 14.66
CA PHE A 408 -5.93 -7.99 14.63
C PHE A 408 -7.31 -7.34 14.73
N CYS A 409 -8.27 -7.88 14.01
CA CYS A 409 -9.68 -7.55 14.10
C CYS A 409 -10.48 -8.75 13.57
N GLU A 410 -11.24 -9.40 14.45
CA GLU A 410 -12.13 -10.48 14.02
C GLU A 410 -13.39 -9.87 13.39
N PHE A 411 -13.62 -10.10 12.10
CA PHE A 411 -14.79 -9.60 11.38
C PHE A 411 -15.58 -10.72 10.68
N LEU A 412 -15.07 -11.95 10.70
CA LEU A 412 -15.70 -13.07 10.02
C LEU A 412 -16.95 -13.52 10.80
N PRO A 413 -18.11 -13.64 10.11
CA PRO A 413 -19.38 -13.97 10.77
C PRO A 413 -19.41 -15.36 11.40
N GLU A 414 -18.56 -16.28 10.96
CA GLU A 414 -18.43 -17.63 11.51
C GLU A 414 -17.78 -17.65 12.90
N VAL A 415 -16.90 -16.70 13.22
CA VAL A 415 -16.25 -16.59 14.52
C VAL A 415 -17.02 -15.58 15.37
N THR A 416 -17.84 -16.09 16.28
CA THR A 416 -18.78 -15.31 17.10
C THR A 416 -18.46 -15.33 18.59
N ARG A 417 -17.68 -16.31 19.06
CA ARG A 417 -17.36 -16.53 20.48
C ARG A 417 -15.86 -16.69 20.69
N GLU A 418 -15.44 -16.52 21.93
CA GLU A 418 -14.12 -16.90 22.43
C GLU A 418 -13.92 -18.43 22.26
N ASN A 419 -12.66 -18.86 22.18
CA ASN A 419 -12.25 -20.24 21.95
C ASN A 419 -12.81 -20.85 20.65
N GLU A 420 -13.17 -20.04 19.66
CA GLU A 420 -13.54 -20.53 18.32
C GLU A 420 -12.35 -20.55 17.36
N ARG A 421 -11.44 -19.57 17.42
CA ARG A 421 -10.20 -19.53 16.65
C ARG A 421 -9.04 -19.19 17.57
N ILE A 422 -8.13 -20.14 17.76
CA ILE A 422 -6.92 -19.95 18.57
C ILE A 422 -5.72 -20.42 17.76
N PHE A 423 -4.68 -19.61 17.74
CA PHE A 423 -3.45 -19.88 17.00
C PHE A 423 -2.22 -19.43 17.77
N SER A 424 -1.11 -20.09 17.49
CA SER A 424 0.22 -19.69 17.96
C SER A 424 0.87 -18.76 16.94
N VAL A 425 1.67 -17.81 17.44
CA VAL A 425 2.52 -16.92 16.65
C VAL A 425 3.96 -17.29 16.91
N TYR A 426 4.73 -17.45 15.85
CA TYR A 426 6.16 -17.73 15.90
C TYR A 426 6.93 -16.64 15.17
N MET A 427 8.05 -16.20 15.74
CA MET A 427 9.02 -15.36 15.03
C MET A 427 10.41 -15.97 15.11
N ASN A 428 11.10 -16.07 13.96
CA ASN A 428 12.38 -16.79 13.85
C ASN A 428 12.36 -18.16 14.53
N ASN A 429 11.30 -18.94 14.26
CA ASN A 429 11.07 -20.28 14.79
C ASN A 429 10.98 -20.36 16.33
N GLN A 430 10.78 -19.23 17.01
CA GLN A 430 10.52 -19.17 18.44
C GLN A 430 9.09 -18.76 18.70
N THR A 431 8.45 -19.34 19.72
CA THR A 431 7.10 -18.97 20.13
C THR A 431 7.08 -17.53 20.64
N ALA A 432 6.36 -16.66 19.93
CA ALA A 432 6.09 -15.28 20.34
C ALA A 432 4.82 -15.21 21.20
N ASP A 433 3.81 -15.99 20.83
CA ASP A 433 2.58 -16.17 21.59
C ASP A 433 2.05 -17.58 21.35
N GLN A 434 1.69 -18.28 22.42
CA GLN A 434 1.22 -19.66 22.33
C GLN A 434 -0.28 -19.75 22.01
N ALA A 435 -1.10 -18.77 22.40
CA ALA A 435 -2.55 -18.88 22.28
C ALA A 435 -3.20 -17.52 22.10
N VAL A 436 -3.22 -17.05 20.86
CA VAL A 436 -3.93 -15.83 20.47
C VAL A 436 -5.38 -16.17 20.16
N ASP A 437 -6.29 -15.56 20.93
CA ASP A 437 -7.72 -15.50 20.64
C ASP A 437 -8.12 -14.04 20.44
N VAL A 438 -8.35 -13.64 19.19
CA VAL A 438 -8.69 -12.25 18.86
C VAL A 438 -10.01 -11.83 19.50
N ARG A 439 -11.00 -12.73 19.58
CA ARG A 439 -12.32 -12.44 20.17
C ARG A 439 -12.21 -12.18 21.66
N LEU A 440 -11.36 -12.94 22.35
CA LEU A 440 -11.06 -12.74 23.77
C LEU A 440 -10.31 -11.43 23.99
N LEU A 441 -9.29 -11.15 23.17
CA LEU A 441 -8.47 -9.93 23.28
C LEU A 441 -9.27 -8.66 23.03
N SER A 442 -10.13 -8.66 22.01
CA SER A 442 -10.90 -7.48 21.61
C SER A 442 -12.24 -7.33 22.33
N GLY A 443 -12.76 -8.42 22.91
CA GLY A 443 -14.09 -8.49 23.50
C GLY A 443 -15.24 -8.50 22.48
N GLY A 444 -14.97 -8.46 21.17
CA GLY A 444 -16.03 -8.38 20.14
C GLY A 444 -15.55 -8.44 18.69
N ASN A 445 -16.44 -8.80 17.78
CA ASN A 445 -16.19 -8.64 16.34
C ASN A 445 -16.14 -7.14 15.96
N GLY A 446 -15.32 -6.81 14.98
CA GLY A 446 -15.16 -5.44 14.47
C GLY A 446 -14.49 -4.49 15.46
N ILE A 447 -13.88 -5.00 16.53
CA ILE A 447 -13.09 -4.24 17.50
C ILE A 447 -11.61 -4.53 17.23
N PRO A 448 -10.81 -3.55 16.83
CA PRO A 448 -9.40 -3.76 16.52
C PRO A 448 -8.56 -3.82 17.80
N VAL A 449 -7.53 -4.65 17.77
CA VAL A 449 -6.46 -4.72 18.78
C VAL A 449 -5.12 -4.93 18.09
N PHE A 450 -4.02 -4.68 18.79
CA PHE A 450 -2.69 -5.04 18.31
C PHE A 450 -1.88 -5.67 19.42
N LYS A 451 -0.83 -6.42 19.04
CA LYS A 451 0.18 -6.96 19.96
C LYS A 451 1.57 -6.64 19.47
N ASP A 452 2.40 -6.18 20.39
CA ASP A 452 3.79 -5.85 20.16
C ASP A 452 4.70 -6.99 20.65
N TYR A 453 5.68 -7.37 19.84
CA TYR A 453 6.71 -8.33 20.18
C TYR A 453 8.08 -7.75 19.86
N VAL A 454 9.07 -8.02 20.71
CA VAL A 454 10.47 -7.65 20.44
C VAL A 454 11.33 -8.89 20.34
N LEU A 455 12.21 -8.93 19.34
CA LEU A 455 13.22 -9.97 19.20
C LEU A 455 14.57 -9.41 18.76
N SER A 456 15.64 -10.12 19.11
CA SER A 456 16.99 -9.85 18.60
C SER A 456 17.26 -10.73 17.38
N VAL A 457 17.84 -10.12 16.35
CA VAL A 457 18.42 -10.85 15.22
C VAL A 457 19.94 -10.70 15.35
N PRO A 458 20.66 -11.70 15.88
CA PRO A 458 22.08 -11.57 16.16
C PRO A 458 22.92 -11.51 14.87
N ALA A 459 24.05 -10.82 14.93
CA ALA A 459 25.06 -10.87 13.87
C ALA A 459 25.74 -12.23 13.84
N VAL A 460 26.08 -12.72 12.64
CA VAL A 460 26.84 -13.97 12.46
C VAL A 460 28.32 -13.61 12.47
N ASP A 461 29.10 -14.26 13.34
CA ASP A 461 30.55 -14.00 13.52
C ASP A 461 30.92 -12.53 13.77
N GLY A 462 29.99 -11.77 14.37
CA GLY A 462 30.15 -10.34 14.63
C GLY A 462 30.01 -9.44 13.39
N LEU A 463 29.78 -10.01 12.20
CA LEU A 463 29.58 -9.28 10.97
C LEU A 463 28.08 -9.08 10.70
N ARG A 464 27.69 -7.83 10.46
CA ARG A 464 26.31 -7.49 10.07
C ARG A 464 26.11 -7.79 8.60
N SER A 465 24.96 -8.38 8.29
CA SER A 465 24.56 -8.79 6.95
C SER A 465 23.04 -8.71 6.83
N LYS A 466 22.53 -8.88 5.61
CA LYS A 466 21.10 -9.07 5.37
C LYS A 466 20.72 -10.50 5.70
N VAL A 467 19.66 -10.69 6.50
CA VAL A 467 19.16 -12.00 6.91
C VAL A 467 17.63 -12.02 6.89
N ASP A 468 17.06 -13.20 6.79
CA ASP A 468 15.62 -13.39 6.76
C ASP A 468 15.04 -13.46 8.18
N LEU A 469 14.07 -12.61 8.44
CA LEU A 469 13.20 -12.62 9.61
C LEU A 469 11.90 -13.34 9.25
N TRP A 470 11.60 -14.40 9.97
CA TRP A 470 10.43 -15.25 9.74
C TRP A 470 9.31 -14.90 10.70
N LEU A 471 8.09 -14.71 10.18
CA LEU A 471 6.85 -14.67 10.96
C LEU A 471 5.99 -15.84 10.52
N ALA A 472 5.48 -16.63 11.45
CA ALA A 472 4.62 -17.77 11.14
C ALA A 472 3.44 -17.86 12.11
N MET A 473 2.30 -18.33 11.62
CA MET A 473 1.12 -18.63 12.43
C MET A 473 0.64 -20.05 12.17
N HIS A 474 0.19 -20.71 13.23
CA HIS A 474 -0.33 -22.08 13.16
C HIS A 474 -1.50 -22.26 14.12
N PRO A 475 -2.56 -23.04 13.79
CA PRO A 475 -3.66 -23.27 14.70
C PRO A 475 -3.19 -23.95 15.99
N ASN A 476 -3.71 -23.53 17.13
CA ASN A 476 -3.45 -24.18 18.41
C ASN A 476 -4.69 -24.96 18.84
N MET A 477 -4.57 -26.28 18.91
CA MET A 477 -5.68 -27.18 19.21
C MET A 477 -5.76 -27.65 20.68
N ASP A 478 -4.91 -27.13 21.57
CA ASP A 478 -4.79 -27.59 22.96
C ASP A 478 -6.10 -27.41 23.74
N SER A 479 -6.77 -26.27 23.56
CA SER A 479 -8.07 -25.96 24.17
C SER A 479 -9.27 -26.43 23.33
N LYS A 480 -9.01 -27.18 22.25
CA LYS A 480 -10.01 -27.70 21.29
C LYS A 480 -10.91 -26.59 20.73
N PRO A 481 -10.35 -25.54 20.12
CA PRO A 481 -11.15 -24.52 19.49
C PRO A 481 -11.97 -25.08 18.32
N ARG A 482 -13.03 -24.37 17.95
CA ARG A 482 -13.94 -24.80 16.89
C ARG A 482 -13.28 -24.86 15.51
N TYR A 483 -12.39 -23.92 15.22
CA TYR A 483 -11.73 -23.75 13.93
C TYR A 483 -10.22 -23.90 14.09
N ALA A 484 -9.63 -24.77 13.29
CA ALA A 484 -8.18 -24.84 13.11
C ALA A 484 -7.77 -23.80 12.07
N ASP A 485 -7.56 -22.55 12.49
CA ASP A 485 -7.30 -21.41 11.60
C ASP A 485 -6.51 -20.32 12.34
N ALA A 486 -5.91 -19.41 11.60
CA ALA A 486 -5.23 -18.21 12.12
C ALA A 486 -5.70 -16.97 11.37
N ILE A 487 -5.47 -15.78 11.91
CA ILE A 487 -5.86 -14.52 11.27
C ILE A 487 -4.84 -13.41 11.57
N LEU A 488 -4.51 -12.61 10.55
CA LEU A 488 -3.72 -11.38 10.68
C LEU A 488 -4.30 -10.30 9.77
N ASN A 489 -4.46 -9.08 10.29
CA ASN A 489 -5.07 -7.96 9.57
C ASN A 489 -4.03 -6.94 9.08
N GLY A 490 -2.96 -6.73 9.85
CA GLY A 490 -1.88 -5.82 9.48
C GLY A 490 -0.60 -6.12 10.22
N LEU A 491 0.52 -5.63 9.70
CA LEU A 491 1.83 -5.86 10.29
C LEU A 491 2.71 -4.62 10.14
N GLU A 492 3.35 -4.19 11.22
CA GLU A 492 4.44 -3.21 11.18
C GLU A 492 5.71 -3.83 11.77
N ILE A 493 6.86 -3.64 11.11
CA ILE A 493 8.16 -4.09 11.59
C ILE A 493 9.10 -2.89 11.64
N PHE A 494 9.67 -2.67 12.83
CA PHE A 494 10.61 -1.60 13.10
C PHE A 494 11.94 -2.15 13.58
N LYS A 495 13.03 -1.58 13.09
CA LYS A 495 14.36 -1.77 13.66
C LYS A 495 14.56 -0.77 14.80
N LEU A 496 15.10 -1.22 15.92
CA LEU A 496 15.45 -0.37 17.07
C LEU A 496 16.93 0.01 17.02
N ASN A 497 17.26 1.21 17.47
CA ASN A 497 18.65 1.65 17.53
C ASN A 497 19.47 0.82 18.52
N GLN A 498 20.77 0.77 18.28
CA GLN A 498 21.73 0.16 19.20
C GLN A 498 22.08 1.11 20.35
N SER A 499 22.85 0.62 21.32
CA SER A 499 23.28 1.39 22.50
C SER A 499 24.10 2.64 22.16
N ASP A 500 24.74 2.68 20.99
CA ASP A 500 25.47 3.84 20.46
C ASP A 500 24.56 4.83 19.69
N GLY A 501 23.26 4.57 19.61
CA GLY A 501 22.28 5.39 18.87
C GLY A 501 22.20 5.10 17.37
N SER A 502 22.87 4.07 16.87
CA SER A 502 22.89 3.74 15.44
C SER A 502 21.72 2.86 15.01
N LEU A 503 21.12 3.20 13.86
CA LEU A 503 20.16 2.38 13.09
C LEU A 503 20.79 1.87 11.78
N ALA A 504 22.04 2.25 11.50
CA ALA A 504 22.69 2.01 10.22
C ALA A 504 23.02 0.53 10.00
N GLY A 505 22.34 -0.06 9.01
CA GLY A 505 22.67 -1.38 8.46
C GLY A 505 23.66 -1.29 7.29
N PRO A 506 24.29 -2.40 6.90
CA PRO A 506 25.12 -2.46 5.71
C PRO A 506 24.31 -2.22 4.42
N ASN A 507 24.98 -1.74 3.38
CA ASN A 507 24.40 -1.79 2.03
C ASN A 507 24.16 -3.25 1.63
N PRO A 508 23.12 -3.55 0.84
CA PRO A 508 22.94 -4.89 0.31
C PRO A 508 24.08 -5.27 -0.62
N GLU A 509 24.41 -6.57 -0.66
CA GLU A 509 25.41 -7.09 -1.60
C GLU A 509 24.86 -7.03 -3.01
N TYR A 510 25.55 -6.30 -3.89
CA TYR A 510 25.23 -6.26 -5.31
C TYR A 510 25.80 -7.51 -5.99
N ASN A 511 25.01 -8.57 -6.04
CA ASN A 511 25.32 -9.70 -6.91
C ASN A 511 25.13 -9.24 -8.36
N MET A 512 26.23 -8.96 -9.07
CA MET A 512 26.18 -8.85 -10.52
C MET A 512 25.54 -10.14 -11.05
N VAL A 513 24.35 -10.03 -11.65
CA VAL A 513 23.78 -11.12 -12.44
C VAL A 513 24.89 -11.61 -13.37
N PRO A 514 25.27 -12.91 -13.35
CA PRO A 514 26.26 -13.41 -14.28
C PRO A 514 25.84 -13.03 -15.68
N ALA A 515 26.76 -12.45 -16.45
CA ALA A 515 26.53 -12.18 -17.86
C ALA A 515 25.92 -13.45 -18.49
N PRO A 516 24.91 -13.32 -19.39
CA PRO A 516 24.41 -14.47 -20.13
C PRO A 516 25.59 -15.27 -20.66
N PRO A 517 25.63 -16.61 -20.50
CA PRO A 517 26.75 -17.39 -20.98
C PRO A 517 27.03 -17.00 -22.43
N ALA A 518 28.29 -16.66 -22.70
CA ALA A 518 28.72 -16.27 -24.03
C ALA A 518 28.18 -17.30 -25.05
N PRO A 519 27.66 -16.87 -26.21
CA PRO A 519 27.22 -17.79 -27.24
C PRO A 519 28.33 -18.82 -27.47
N TYR A 520 27.97 -20.10 -27.38
CA TYR A 520 28.92 -21.20 -27.55
C TYR A 520 29.82 -20.95 -28.77
N PRO A 521 31.13 -21.18 -28.67
CA PRO A 521 32.03 -21.00 -29.80
C PRO A 521 31.51 -21.80 -30.98
N LYS A 522 31.28 -21.13 -32.12
CA LYS A 522 31.03 -21.81 -33.39
C LYS A 522 32.19 -22.78 -33.61
N LEU A 523 31.90 -24.07 -33.68
CA LEU A 523 32.90 -25.08 -33.99
C LEU A 523 33.53 -24.73 -35.33
N SER A 524 34.82 -24.39 -35.31
CA SER A 524 35.62 -24.17 -36.50
C SER A 524 35.62 -25.46 -37.33
N GLY A 525 35.06 -25.37 -38.55
CA GLY A 525 35.07 -26.46 -39.50
C GLY A 525 36.49 -26.93 -39.78
N LYS A 526 36.73 -28.24 -39.63
CA LYS A 526 37.92 -28.91 -40.15
C LYS A 526 37.47 -29.94 -41.17
N GLN A 527 37.97 -29.75 -42.39
CA GLN A 527 37.75 -30.61 -43.53
C GLN A 527 38.32 -32.03 -43.33
N ASN A 528 37.54 -33.01 -43.79
CA ASN A 528 37.90 -34.27 -44.45
C ASN A 528 38.88 -35.25 -43.75
N SER A 529 38.38 -36.44 -43.40
CA SER A 529 38.56 -37.65 -44.23
C SER A 529 37.62 -38.79 -43.82
N LYS A 530 37.43 -39.73 -44.74
CA LYS A 530 36.31 -40.66 -44.94
C LYS A 530 36.22 -41.82 -43.93
N THR A 531 35.00 -42.27 -43.64
CA THR A 531 34.53 -43.69 -43.60
C THR A 531 33.03 -43.70 -43.22
N SER A 532 32.10 -43.90 -44.18
CA SER A 532 31.36 -45.16 -44.46
C SER A 532 30.61 -45.72 -43.23
N LEU A 533 29.29 -45.94 -43.17
CA LEU A 533 28.21 -46.02 -44.16
C LEU A 533 26.85 -45.95 -43.40
N SER A 534 25.92 -45.14 -43.91
CA SER A 534 24.48 -45.37 -44.09
C SER A 534 23.67 -46.29 -43.14
N LEU A 535 22.60 -45.76 -42.52
CA LEU A 535 21.22 -46.16 -42.87
C LEU A 535 20.17 -45.16 -42.35
N VAL A 536 19.29 -44.74 -43.25
CA VAL A 536 18.08 -43.93 -43.07
C VAL A 536 16.95 -44.80 -42.52
N PHE A 537 16.11 -44.28 -41.61
CA PHE A 537 14.66 -44.56 -41.69
C PHE A 537 13.82 -43.40 -41.15
N ALA A 538 12.79 -43.13 -41.95
CA ALA A 538 11.78 -42.11 -41.81
C ALA A 538 10.61 -42.55 -40.92
N VAL A 539 9.82 -41.55 -40.54
CA VAL A 539 8.63 -41.56 -39.69
C VAL A 539 7.42 -42.22 -40.37
N ALA A 540 6.67 -43.02 -39.59
CA ALA A 540 5.19 -43.21 -39.61
C ALA A 540 4.86 -44.03 -38.34
N GLY A 541 3.90 -43.74 -37.46
CA GLY A 541 2.51 -43.33 -37.68
C GLY A 541 1.59 -44.57 -37.59
N GLY A 542 0.89 -44.80 -36.48
CA GLY A 542 -0.21 -45.80 -36.46
C GLY A 542 -0.53 -46.53 -35.13
N VAL A 543 -1.52 -45.98 -34.43
CA VAL A 543 -2.65 -46.52 -33.60
C VAL A 543 -2.78 -48.04 -33.26
N ILE A 544 -3.42 -48.28 -32.09
CA ILE A 544 -4.17 -49.47 -31.57
C ILE A 544 -3.26 -50.51 -30.88
N GLY A 545 -3.51 -51.02 -29.67
CA GLY A 545 -4.59 -50.96 -28.69
C GLY A 545 -4.46 -52.15 -27.73
N GLY A 546 -5.15 -52.12 -26.59
CA GLY A 546 -5.60 -53.33 -25.89
C GLY A 546 -4.69 -53.98 -24.83
N VAL A 547 -5.06 -53.74 -23.55
CA VAL A 547 -5.32 -54.72 -22.46
C VAL A 547 -4.27 -55.79 -22.11
N PHE A 548 -3.88 -55.87 -20.83
CA PHE A 548 -3.98 -57.00 -19.86
C PHE A 548 -3.21 -56.59 -18.58
N LEU A 549 -3.90 -56.27 -17.47
CA LEU A 549 -4.20 -57.15 -16.31
C LEU A 549 -2.97 -57.58 -15.49
N ILE A 550 -2.76 -56.97 -14.31
CA ILE A 550 -3.08 -57.49 -12.95
C ILE A 550 -2.96 -56.33 -11.96
#